data_AF-A0AAU2H726-F1
#
_entry.id   AF-A0AAU2H726-F1
#
_cell.length_a   1.000
_cell.length_b   1.000
_cell.length_c   1.000
_cell.angle_alpha   90.00
_cell.angle_beta   90.00
_cell.angle_gamma   90.00
#
_symmetry.space_group_name_H-M   'P 1'
#
loop_
_entity.id
_entity.type
_entity.pdbx_description
1 polymer ?
#
loop_
_entity_poly.entity_id
_entity_poly.type
_entity_poly.pdbx_seq_one_letter_code
_entity_poly.pdbx_strand_id
1 'polypeptide(L)'
;MITSPTGGTPGEVHGTALPPAPATAFAPEITHAECRQCGTRVAGLDGRYACGVCGWTNDWSEGHRPLPRAEDDPDFPGPGVSPENPLAD
;
A
#
# COMPACT_ATOMS: atom_id res chain seq x y z
N MET A 1 -34.23 25.30 -23.79
CA MET A 1 -33.45 26.26 -22.99
C MET A 1 -32.81 25.46 -21.87
N ILE A 2 -31.50 25.21 -21.97
CA ILE A 2 -30.73 24.47 -20.95
C ILE A 2 -29.97 25.51 -20.11
N THR A 3 -30.13 25.46 -18.79
CA THR A 3 -29.41 26.34 -17.85
C THR A 3 -28.12 25.65 -17.42
N SER A 4 -26.99 26.32 -17.62
CA SER A 4 -25.67 25.90 -17.11
C SER A 4 -25.61 26.06 -15.58
N PRO A 5 -24.98 25.13 -14.83
CA PRO A 5 -24.57 25.40 -13.46
C PRO A 5 -23.25 26.18 -13.41
N THR A 6 -23.22 27.11 -12.46
CA THR A 6 -22.18 28.09 -12.14
C THR A 6 -20.96 27.46 -11.45
N GLY A 7 -19.77 27.78 -11.98
CA GLY A 7 -18.51 28.08 -11.25
C GLY A 7 -18.04 27.18 -10.10
N GLY A 8 -17.17 26.22 -10.42
CA GLY A 8 -16.23 25.66 -9.44
C GLY A 8 -15.06 26.63 -9.18
N THR A 9 -14.64 26.76 -7.93
CA THR A 9 -13.52 27.62 -7.51
C THR A 9 -12.18 27.14 -8.10
N PRO A 10 -11.31 28.06 -8.59
CA PRO A 10 -9.98 27.67 -9.05
C PRO A 10 -9.04 27.44 -7.85
N GLY A 11 -8.50 26.22 -7.77
CA GLY A 11 -7.15 25.94 -7.27
C GLY A 11 -6.94 26.03 -5.76
N GLU A 12 -7.32 24.98 -5.04
CA GLU A 12 -6.54 24.57 -3.87
C GLU A 12 -5.27 23.89 -4.40
N VAL A 13 -4.16 24.64 -4.43
CA VAL A 13 -2.85 24.10 -4.76
C VAL A 13 -2.32 23.38 -3.52
N HIS A 14 -2.24 22.06 -3.57
CA HIS A 14 -1.42 21.30 -2.62
C HIS A 14 -0.03 21.93 -2.62
N GLY A 15 0.35 22.53 -1.49
CA GLY A 15 1.62 23.22 -1.35
C GLY A 15 2.78 22.27 -1.66
N THR A 16 3.55 22.57 -2.70
CA THR A 16 4.74 21.80 -3.06
C THR A 16 5.86 22.12 -2.08
N ALA A 17 5.79 21.56 -0.87
CA ALA A 17 6.99 21.31 -0.10
C ALA A 17 7.86 20.37 -0.96
N LEU A 18 9.13 20.72 -1.15
CA LEU A 18 10.08 19.86 -1.84
C LEU A 18 10.08 18.50 -1.11
N PRO A 19 9.85 17.37 -1.81
CA PRO A 19 9.79 16.09 -1.14
C PRO A 19 11.11 15.86 -0.40
N PRO A 20 11.08 15.34 0.84
CA PRO A 20 12.31 14.86 1.47
C PRO A 20 13.02 13.90 0.50
N ALA A 21 14.36 13.93 0.47
CA ALA A 21 15.15 13.01 -0.34
C ALA A 21 14.59 11.59 -0.19
N PRO A 22 14.47 10.78 -1.27
CA PRO A 22 13.79 9.51 -1.17
C PRO A 22 14.51 8.69 -0.09
N ALA A 23 13.79 8.39 1.00
CA ALA A 23 14.07 7.20 1.78
C ALA A 23 14.28 6.10 0.74
N THR A 24 15.36 5.32 0.85
CA THR A 24 15.75 4.36 -0.20
C THR A 24 14.60 3.39 -0.39
N ALA A 25 13.69 3.72 -1.31
CA ALA A 25 12.44 3.03 -1.45
C ALA A 25 12.81 1.70 -2.09
N PHE A 26 12.74 0.64 -1.29
CA PHE A 26 13.03 -0.68 -1.78
C PHE A 26 12.00 -1.02 -2.85
N ALA A 27 12.46 -1.32 -4.07
CA ALA A 27 11.59 -1.82 -5.12
C ALA A 27 11.32 -3.32 -4.90
N PRO A 28 10.07 -3.76 -4.63
CA PRO A 28 9.75 -5.17 -4.41
C PRO A 28 10.06 -6.03 -5.64
N GLU A 29 10.54 -7.25 -5.43
CA GLU A 29 10.82 -8.19 -6.52
C GLU A 29 9.55 -8.96 -6.93
N ILE A 30 9.30 -9.09 -8.22
CA ILE A 30 8.25 -9.99 -8.74
C ILE A 30 8.77 -11.42 -8.75
N THR A 31 8.21 -12.27 -7.91
CA THR A 31 8.55 -13.70 -7.84
C THR A 31 7.37 -14.56 -8.27
N HIS A 32 7.62 -15.85 -8.53
CA HIS A 32 6.59 -16.77 -9.03
C HIS A 32 6.60 -18.10 -8.27
N ALA A 33 5.42 -18.67 -8.04
CA ALA A 33 5.23 -19.98 -7.41
C ALA A 33 3.98 -20.68 -7.93
N GLU A 34 3.77 -21.95 -7.54
CA GLU A 34 2.51 -22.66 -7.75
C GLU A 34 1.58 -22.46 -6.55
N CYS A 35 0.29 -22.25 -6.81
CA CYS A 35 -0.73 -22.18 -5.78
C CYS A 35 -0.84 -23.54 -5.06
N ARG A 36 -0.70 -23.53 -3.72
CA ARG A 36 -0.75 -24.76 -2.92
C ARG A 36 -2.12 -25.43 -2.87
N GLN A 37 -3.16 -24.73 -3.31
CA GLN A 37 -4.53 -25.25 -3.33
C GLN A 37 -4.96 -25.76 -4.71
N CYS A 38 -4.73 -24.99 -5.79
CA CYS A 38 -5.20 -25.35 -7.14
C CYS A 38 -4.10 -25.57 -8.18
N GLY A 39 -2.82 -25.43 -7.81
CA GLY A 39 -1.67 -25.65 -8.70
C GLY A 39 -1.42 -24.55 -9.74
N THR A 40 -2.26 -23.52 -9.82
CA THR A 40 -2.08 -22.41 -10.77
C THR A 40 -0.77 -21.66 -10.51
N ARG A 41 -0.01 -21.33 -11.56
CA ARG A 41 1.15 -20.44 -11.49
C ARG A 41 0.70 -19.02 -11.06
N VAL A 42 1.27 -18.52 -9.98
CA VAL A 42 0.97 -17.20 -9.41
C VAL A 42 2.23 -16.33 -9.43
N ALA A 43 2.08 -15.07 -9.79
CA ALA A 43 3.09 -14.04 -9.55
C ALA A 43 2.77 -13.33 -8.22
N GLY A 44 3.80 -12.92 -7.50
CA GLY A 44 3.70 -12.27 -6.19
C GLY A 44 4.85 -11.31 -5.93
N LEU A 45 4.78 -10.57 -4.84
CA LEU A 45 5.84 -9.65 -4.40
C LEU A 45 6.64 -10.29 -3.28
N ASP A 46 7.95 -10.45 -3.49
CA ASP A 46 8.88 -10.96 -2.47
C ASP A 46 8.39 -12.25 -1.79
N GLY A 47 7.83 -13.20 -2.55
CA GLY A 47 7.34 -14.47 -2.01
C GLY A 47 5.96 -14.42 -1.35
N ARG A 48 5.23 -13.31 -1.48
CA ARG A 48 3.85 -13.16 -1.01
C ARG A 48 2.90 -13.33 -2.18
N TYR A 49 2.03 -14.33 -2.10
CA TYR A 49 1.21 -14.81 -3.20
C TYR A 49 -0.27 -14.76 -2.84
N ALA A 50 -1.08 -14.21 -3.73
CA ALA A 50 -2.54 -14.27 -3.68
C ALA A 50 -3.06 -14.85 -5.00
N CYS A 51 -3.76 -15.98 -4.93
CA CYS A 51 -4.26 -16.67 -6.10
C CYS A 51 -5.61 -16.09 -6.52
N GLY A 52 -5.62 -15.37 -7.65
CA GLY A 52 -6.85 -14.83 -8.23
C GLY A 52 -7.84 -15.88 -8.77
N VAL A 53 -7.47 -17.17 -8.80
CA VAL A 53 -8.34 -18.25 -9.31
C VAL A 53 -9.16 -18.90 -8.19
N CYS A 54 -8.52 -19.29 -7.08
CA CYS A 54 -9.19 -20.01 -5.99
C CYS A 54 -9.27 -19.23 -4.67
N GLY A 55 -8.71 -18.02 -4.60
CA GLY A 55 -8.75 -17.16 -3.42
C GLY A 55 -7.74 -17.51 -2.32
N TRP A 56 -6.88 -18.51 -2.53
CA TRP A 56 -5.82 -18.85 -1.59
C TRP A 56 -4.78 -17.73 -1.49
N THR A 57 -4.34 -17.44 -0.26
CA THR A 57 -3.21 -16.55 0.05
C THR A 57 -2.28 -17.29 1.01
N ASN A 58 -0.96 -17.17 0.82
CA ASN A 58 -0.01 -17.74 1.79
C ASN A 58 0.05 -16.92 3.08
N ASP A 59 0.64 -17.49 4.14
CA ASP A 59 0.84 -16.73 5.37
C ASP A 59 1.86 -15.61 5.12
N TRP A 60 1.62 -14.44 5.72
CA TRP A 60 2.48 -13.28 5.50
C TRP A 60 3.90 -13.52 6.02
N SER A 61 4.11 -14.40 6.99
CA SER A 61 5.46 -14.70 7.49
C SER A 61 6.33 -15.44 6.46
N GLU A 62 5.73 -15.99 5.40
CA GLU A 62 6.41 -16.79 4.38
C GLU A 62 7.08 -15.94 3.28
N GLY A 63 6.95 -14.61 3.32
CA GLY A 63 7.65 -13.74 2.38
C GLY A 63 9.17 -13.87 2.49
N HIS A 64 9.88 -13.69 1.38
CA HIS A 64 11.34 -13.78 1.28
C HIS A 64 12.06 -12.66 2.05
N ARG A 65 11.37 -11.56 2.35
CA ARG A 65 11.90 -10.41 3.07
C ARG A 65 11.03 -10.09 4.30
N PRO A 66 11.65 -9.57 5.38
CA PRO A 66 10.92 -9.09 6.54
C PRO A 66 9.94 -7.99 6.13
N LEU A 67 8.82 -7.90 6.85
CA LEU A 67 7.91 -6.78 6.69
C LEU A 67 8.60 -5.47 7.12
N PRO A 68 8.28 -4.34 6.47
CA PRO A 68 8.64 -3.02 6.98
C PRO A 68 8.16 -2.88 8.42
N ARG A 69 8.98 -2.24 9.25
CA ARG A 69 8.60 -1.88 10.60
C ARG A 69 7.75 -0.60 10.57
N ALA A 70 7.15 -0.28 11.71
CA ALA A 70 6.41 0.97 11.85
C ALA A 70 7.33 2.18 11.61
N GLU A 71 8.59 2.13 12.05
CA GLU A 71 9.54 3.23 11.89
C GLU A 71 9.96 3.48 10.43
N ASP A 72 9.70 2.53 9.55
CA ASP A 72 9.97 2.67 8.11
C ASP A 72 8.85 3.46 7.40
N ASP A 73 7.72 3.72 8.07
CA ASP A 73 6.61 4.50 7.53
C ASP A 73 6.88 6.02 7.61
N PRO A 74 6.84 6.77 6.50
CA PRO A 74 7.01 8.22 6.50
C PRO A 74 6.04 8.99 7.42
N ASP A 75 4.87 8.44 7.71
CA ASP A 75 3.87 9.07 8.59
C ASP A 75 3.84 8.48 10.01
N PHE A 76 4.84 7.66 10.38
CA PHE A 76 4.93 7.06 11.71
C PHE A 76 4.95 8.13 12.82
N PRO A 77 3.97 8.13 13.75
CA PRO A 77 3.82 9.19 14.76
C PRO A 77 4.87 9.14 15.89
N GLY A 78 5.71 8.11 15.91
CA GLY A 78 6.68 7.86 16.97
C GLY A 78 6.18 6.85 18.02
N PRO A 79 7.10 6.28 18.82
CA PRO A 79 6.77 5.24 19.78
C PRO A 79 5.86 5.75 20.90
N GLY A 80 4.82 4.98 21.22
CA GLY A 80 3.89 5.31 22.32
C GLY A 80 2.85 6.39 21.98
N VAL A 81 2.85 6.90 20.75
CA VAL A 81 1.83 7.83 20.26
C VAL A 81 0.84 7.03 19.41
N SER A 82 -0.37 6.82 19.91
CA SER A 82 -1.47 6.37 19.05
C SER A 82 -2.02 7.58 18.30
N PRO A 83 -2.18 7.51 16.96
CA PRO A 83 -2.97 8.50 16.27
C PRO A 83 -4.39 8.46 16.85
N GLU A 84 -5.03 9.63 16.99
CA GLU A 84 -6.44 9.69 17.31
C GLU A 84 -7.21 8.86 16.27
N ASN A 85 -8.03 7.89 16.69
CA ASN A 85 -8.82 7.10 15.74
C ASN A 85 -10.09 7.88 15.41
N PRO A 86 -10.23 8.46 14.21
CA PRO A 86 -11.40 9.25 13.84
C PRO A 86 -12.66 8.39 13.61
N LEU A 87 -12.55 7.07 13.68
CA LEU A 87 -13.65 6.10 13.48
C LEU A 87 -14.11 5.44 14.80
N ALA A 88 -13.74 6.00 15.96
CA ALA A 88 -14.02 5.40 17.27
C ALA A 88 -15.38 5.79 17.90
N ASP A 89 -16.26 6.49 17.17
CA ASP A 89 -17.63 6.86 17.61
C ASP A 89 -18.70 5.84 17.15
#